data_AF-A0A0X7BFB9-F1
#
_entry.id   AF-A0A0X7BFB9-F1
#
_cell.length_a   1.000
_cell.length_b   1.000
_cell.length_c   1.000
_cell.angle_alpha   90.00
_cell.angle_beta   90.00
_cell.angle_gamma   90.00
#
_symmetry.space_group_name_H-M   'P 1'
#
loop_
_entity.id
_entity.type
_entity.pdbx_description
1 polymer ?
#
loop_
_entity_poly.entity_id
_entity_poly.type
_entity_poly.pdbx_seq_one_letter_code
_entity_poly.pdbx_strand_id
1 'polypeptide(L)'
;MAKAQEKATASVADAIAKTVSEYFGTVGSKDELFSTADGNVFENQGFAKNHATTLEDKNVTPHNKAKAIEVVAEEEVGGAITLNEDQLELLTNGLTKENYIPLKQLADFLKLETPDKKSETIIAALTAYRESL
;
A
#
# COMPACT_ATOMS: atom_id res chain seq x y z
N MET A 1 23.25 21.83 -39.85
CA MET A 1 23.09 20.84 -38.77
C MET A 1 21.87 21.25 -37.96
N ALA A 2 20.70 20.69 -38.30
CA ALA A 2 19.43 21.09 -37.72
C ALA A 2 19.23 20.38 -36.37
N LYS A 3 18.90 21.20 -35.36
CA LYS A 3 18.70 20.87 -33.96
C LYS A 3 17.72 19.71 -33.78
N ALA A 4 18.08 18.78 -32.91
CA ALA A 4 17.21 17.73 -32.40
C ALA A 4 15.89 18.36 -31.90
N GLN A 5 14.77 17.91 -32.45
CA GLN A 5 13.46 18.15 -31.86
C GLN A 5 13.31 17.23 -30.66
N GLU A 6 13.75 17.68 -29.48
CA GLU A 6 13.18 17.23 -28.22
C GLU A 6 11.73 17.72 -28.17
N LYS A 7 10.84 16.90 -28.72
CA LYS A 7 9.40 17.03 -28.53
C LYS A 7 9.18 16.77 -27.04
N ALA A 8 8.86 17.82 -26.29
CA ALA A 8 8.54 17.76 -24.88
C ALA A 8 7.54 16.63 -24.60
N THR A 9 8.04 15.47 -24.17
CA THR A 9 7.23 14.43 -23.58
C THR A 9 6.87 14.96 -22.21
N ALA A 10 5.63 15.43 -22.03
CA ALA A 10 5.02 15.37 -20.72
C ALA A 10 5.29 13.94 -20.22
N SER A 11 5.99 13.81 -19.08
CA SER A 11 6.42 12.52 -18.56
C SER A 11 5.23 11.56 -18.57
N VAL A 12 5.44 10.29 -18.92
CA VAL A 12 4.37 9.27 -18.89
C VAL A 12 3.65 9.29 -17.53
N ALA A 13 4.37 9.60 -16.47
CA ALA A 13 3.84 9.82 -15.13
C ALA A 13 2.83 10.98 -15.04
N ASP A 14 3.07 12.09 -15.75
CA ASP A 14 2.20 13.27 -15.80
C ASP A 14 0.87 12.95 -16.52
N ALA A 15 0.97 12.18 -17.61
CA ALA A 15 -0.20 11.68 -18.33
C ALA A 15 -1.04 10.74 -17.47
N ILE A 16 -0.41 9.79 -16.78
CA ILE A 16 -1.06 8.88 -15.82
C ILE A 16 -1.75 9.69 -14.72
N ALA A 17 -1.05 10.62 -14.08
CA ALA A 17 -1.57 11.42 -12.98
C ALA A 17 -2.79 12.23 -13.40
N LYS A 18 -2.77 12.81 -14.60
CA LYS A 18 -3.91 13.52 -15.17
C LYS A 18 -5.11 12.59 -15.38
N THR A 19 -4.92 11.44 -16.02
CA THR A 19 -6.00 10.48 -16.30
C THR A 19 -6.61 9.92 -15.02
N VAL A 20 -5.78 9.59 -14.02
CA VAL A 20 -6.23 9.13 -12.69
C VAL A 20 -7.06 10.22 -12.00
N SER A 21 -6.59 11.47 -12.02
CA SER A 21 -7.29 12.61 -11.40
C SER A 21 -8.63 12.89 -12.10
N GLU A 22 -8.66 12.86 -13.42
CA GLU A 22 -9.88 13.03 -14.22
C GLU A 22 -10.89 11.92 -13.93
N TYR A 23 -10.44 10.67 -13.86
CA TYR A 23 -11.29 9.53 -13.54
C TYR A 23 -11.90 9.64 -12.14
N PHE A 24 -11.10 9.96 -11.11
CA PHE A 24 -11.61 10.14 -9.75
C PHE A 24 -12.57 11.33 -9.60
N GLY A 25 -12.46 12.34 -10.47
CA GLY A 25 -13.40 13.46 -10.55
C GLY A 25 -14.78 13.10 -11.11
N THR A 26 -14.96 11.91 -11.71
CA THR A 26 -16.26 11.47 -12.25
C THR A 26 -17.19 10.94 -11.15
N VAL A 27 -18.49 11.19 -11.26
CA VAL A 27 -19.50 10.64 -10.34
C VAL A 27 -19.68 9.15 -10.63
N GLY A 28 -19.47 8.29 -9.63
CA GLY A 28 -19.58 6.82 -9.77
C GLY A 28 -18.29 6.09 -10.16
N SER A 29 -17.15 6.78 -10.21
CA SER A 29 -15.84 6.12 -10.36
C SER A 29 -15.49 5.27 -9.14
N LYS A 30 -14.81 4.15 -9.41
CA LYS A 30 -14.25 3.25 -8.40
C LYS A 30 -13.20 3.94 -7.53
N ASP A 31 -13.03 3.42 -6.33
CA ASP A 31 -12.06 3.94 -5.36
C ASP A 31 -10.61 3.56 -5.69
N GLU A 32 -10.39 2.62 -6.61
CA GLU A 32 -9.06 2.14 -6.98
C GLU A 32 -8.87 2.08 -8.50
N LEU A 33 -7.68 2.49 -8.93
CA LEU A 33 -7.16 2.44 -10.29
C LEU A 33 -5.75 1.86 -10.26
N PHE A 34 -5.27 1.38 -11.39
CA PHE A 34 -3.97 0.73 -11.53
C PHE A 34 -3.32 1.22 -12.83
N SER A 35 -2.15 1.82 -12.76
CA SER A 35 -1.39 2.22 -13.96
C SER A 35 -0.21 1.30 -14.22
N THR A 36 0.22 1.24 -15.46
CA THR A 36 1.41 0.52 -15.91
C THR A 36 2.47 1.48 -16.44
N ALA A 37 3.72 1.02 -16.51
CA ALA A 37 4.87 1.85 -16.92
C ALA A 37 4.76 2.42 -18.35
N ASP A 38 3.90 1.84 -19.19
CA ASP A 38 3.62 2.28 -20.55
C ASP A 38 2.54 3.38 -20.65
N GLY A 39 1.99 3.83 -19.52
CA GLY A 39 1.00 4.91 -19.48
C GLY A 39 -0.46 4.47 -19.46
N ASN A 40 -0.74 3.16 -19.51
CA ASN A 40 -2.12 2.66 -19.44
C ASN A 40 -2.65 2.66 -18.00
N VAL A 41 -3.96 2.90 -17.84
CA VAL A 41 -4.67 2.93 -16.55
C VAL A 41 -5.86 2.00 -16.61
N PHE A 42 -6.05 1.20 -15.57
CA PHE A 42 -7.04 0.14 -15.48
C PHE A 42 -7.83 0.25 -14.17
N GLU A 43 -9.11 -0.10 -14.22
CA GLU A 43 -9.99 -0.14 -13.04
C GLU A 43 -9.91 -1.44 -12.23
N ASN A 44 -9.12 -2.41 -12.69
CA ASN A 44 -9.06 -3.73 -12.09
C ASN A 44 -7.62 -4.25 -12.16
N GLN A 45 -7.11 -4.61 -10.99
CA GLN A 45 -5.74 -5.07 -10.80
C GLN A 45 -5.39 -6.29 -11.68
N GLY A 46 -6.34 -7.19 -11.93
CA GLY A 46 -6.12 -8.37 -12.77
C GLY A 46 -5.81 -8.00 -14.22
N PHE A 47 -6.51 -7.01 -14.78
CA PHE A 47 -6.23 -6.51 -16.13
C PHE A 47 -4.91 -5.75 -16.19
N ALA A 48 -4.62 -4.93 -15.18
CA ALA A 48 -3.35 -4.21 -15.08
C ALA A 48 -2.16 -5.18 -14.97
N LYS A 49 -2.28 -6.22 -14.14
CA LYS A 49 -1.24 -7.26 -13.99
C LYS A 49 -1.04 -8.05 -15.28
N ASN A 50 -2.13 -8.45 -15.95
CA ASN A 50 -2.04 -9.15 -17.21
C ASN A 50 -1.33 -8.29 -18.27
N HIS A 51 -1.66 -7.00 -18.35
CA HIS A 51 -0.99 -6.06 -19.24
C HIS A 51 0.49 -5.86 -18.86
N ALA A 52 0.77 -5.68 -17.58
CA ALA A 52 2.12 -5.53 -17.06
C ALA A 52 3.01 -6.76 -17.36
N THR A 53 2.46 -7.98 -17.42
CA THR A 53 3.27 -9.16 -17.80
C THR A 53 3.92 -9.05 -19.18
N THR A 54 3.38 -8.20 -20.06
CA THR A 54 3.92 -7.92 -21.39
C THR A 54 4.97 -6.80 -21.41
N LEU A 55 5.15 -6.09 -20.28
CA LEU A 55 6.12 -5.02 -20.10
C LEU A 55 7.40 -5.56 -19.41
N GLU A 56 8.53 -4.88 -19.62
CA GLU A 56 9.81 -5.27 -19.01
C GLU A 56 9.81 -5.11 -17.48
N ASP A 57 9.22 -4.01 -16.98
CA ASP A 57 9.12 -3.73 -15.55
C ASP A 57 8.16 -4.67 -14.80
N LYS A 58 7.17 -5.23 -15.50
CA LYS A 58 6.09 -6.07 -14.94
C LYS A 58 5.37 -5.47 -13.72
N ASN A 59 5.54 -4.17 -13.52
CA ASN A 59 5.03 -3.45 -12.37
C ASN A 59 3.72 -2.76 -12.69
N VAL A 60 2.87 -2.74 -11.67
CA VAL A 60 1.58 -2.06 -11.67
C VAL A 60 1.57 -1.12 -10.49
N THR A 61 1.24 0.14 -10.73
CA THR A 61 1.15 1.17 -9.70
C THR A 61 -0.32 1.38 -9.32
N PRO A 62 -0.73 1.10 -8.08
CA PRO A 62 -2.08 1.41 -7.62
C PRO A 62 -2.27 2.90 -7.36
N HIS A 63 -3.46 3.41 -7.65
CA HIS A 63 -3.93 4.77 -7.36
C HIS A 63 -5.26 4.66 -6.64
N ASN A 64 -5.46 5.40 -5.55
CA ASN A 64 -6.68 5.29 -4.75
C ASN A 64 -7.35 6.67 -4.56
N LYS A 65 -8.66 6.73 -4.75
CA LYS A 65 -9.51 7.93 -4.63
C LYS A 65 -9.57 8.47 -3.20
N ALA A 66 -9.52 7.58 -2.21
CA ALA A 66 -9.63 7.93 -0.80
C ALA A 66 -8.32 8.53 -0.25
N LYS A 67 -7.20 8.34 -0.94
CA LYS A 67 -5.90 8.89 -0.56
C LYS A 67 -5.59 10.17 -1.35
N ALA A 68 -6.16 11.28 -0.92
CA ALA A 68 -5.36 12.49 -0.90
C ALA A 68 -4.17 12.22 0.04
N ILE A 69 -3.04 11.84 -0.56
CA ILE A 69 -1.74 11.60 0.06
C ILE A 69 -1.73 10.44 1.07
N GLU A 70 -1.32 9.27 0.60
CA GLU A 70 -0.28 8.50 1.29
C GLU A 70 0.24 7.45 0.30
N VAL A 71 1.36 7.82 -0.32
CA VAL A 71 2.20 6.97 -1.16
C VAL A 71 2.50 5.68 -0.40
N VAL A 72 1.83 4.59 -0.74
CA VAL A 72 2.30 3.25 -0.34
C VAL A 72 3.17 2.78 -1.49
N ALA A 73 4.43 3.23 -1.46
CA ALA A 73 5.49 2.59 -2.22
C ALA A 73 5.72 1.22 -1.58
N GLU A 74 5.38 0.16 -2.30
CA GLU A 74 6.01 -1.14 -2.08
C GLU A 74 7.46 -1.03 -2.56
N GLU A 75 8.36 -0.61 -1.67
CA GLU A 75 9.77 -0.97 -1.72
C GLU A 75 10.07 -1.78 -0.46
N GLU A 76 10.34 -3.08 -0.63
CA GLU A 76 11.11 -3.80 0.37
C GLU A 76 12.46 -3.09 0.53
N VAL A 77 12.79 -2.71 1.77
CA VAL A 77 14.09 -2.87 2.47
C VAL A 77 14.16 -1.81 3.58
N GLY A 78 13.85 -2.23 4.82
CA GLY A 78 14.23 -1.47 6.04
C GLY A 78 13.23 -0.46 6.61
N GLY A 79 11.93 -0.55 6.27
CA GLY A 79 10.91 0.36 6.80
C GLY A 79 10.59 0.13 8.27
N ALA A 80 10.81 1.13 9.11
CA ALA A 80 10.26 1.16 10.46
C ALA A 80 8.74 0.97 10.38
N ILE A 81 8.22 -0.05 11.06
CA ILE A 81 6.79 -0.33 11.08
C ILE A 81 6.10 0.83 11.81
N THR A 82 5.42 1.71 11.07
CA THR A 82 4.67 2.82 11.64
C THR A 82 3.30 2.31 12.09
N LEU A 83 3.10 2.24 13.41
CA LEU A 83 1.81 1.93 14.00
C LEU A 83 0.88 3.13 13.89
N ASN A 84 -0.40 2.90 13.57
CA ASN A 84 -1.43 3.95 13.66
C ASN A 84 -1.86 4.18 15.12
N GLU A 85 -2.63 5.24 15.38
CA GLU A 85 -3.07 5.60 16.74
C GLU A 85 -3.85 4.47 17.42
N ASP A 86 -4.76 3.81 16.71
CA ASP A 86 -5.55 2.69 17.24
C ASP A 86 -4.68 1.47 17.62
N GLN A 87 -3.67 1.15 16.80
CA GLN A 87 -2.73 0.06 17.04
C GLN A 87 -1.79 0.39 18.20
N LEU A 88 -1.37 1.64 18.33
CA LEU A 88 -0.56 2.11 19.44
C LEU A 88 -1.36 2.06 20.76
N GLU A 89 -2.61 2.50 20.74
CA GLU A 89 -3.53 2.41 21.87
C GLU A 89 -3.77 0.95 22.27
N LEU A 90 -3.95 0.06 21.29
CA LEU A 90 -4.09 -1.37 21.50
C LEU A 90 -2.83 -1.99 22.12
N LEU A 91 -1.64 -1.60 21.67
CA LEU A 91 -0.36 -2.06 22.22
C LEU A 91 -0.13 -1.54 23.65
N THR A 92 -0.66 -0.35 23.96
CA THR A 92 -0.42 0.32 25.25
C THR A 92 -1.41 -0.12 26.33
N ASN A 93 -2.70 -0.20 26.00
CA ASN A 93 -3.80 -0.44 26.95
C ASN A 93 -4.70 -1.64 26.57
N GLY A 94 -4.61 -2.14 25.33
CA GLY A 94 -5.54 -3.13 24.77
C GLY A 94 -5.06 -4.58 24.76
N LEU A 95 -3.94 -4.91 25.41
CA LEU A 95 -3.34 -6.26 25.47
C LEU A 95 -4.12 -7.24 26.36
N THR A 96 -5.43 -7.39 26.13
CA THR A 96 -6.32 -8.28 26.88
C THR A 96 -6.91 -9.38 25.99
N LYS A 97 -7.34 -10.49 26.59
CA LYS A 97 -7.90 -11.63 25.85
C LYS A 97 -9.19 -11.27 25.10
N GLU A 98 -9.92 -10.27 25.57
CA GLU A 98 -11.14 -9.75 24.94
C GLU A 98 -10.85 -9.11 23.57
N ASN A 99 -9.64 -8.57 23.39
CA ASN A 99 -9.17 -7.95 22.15
C ASN A 99 -8.42 -8.93 21.24
N TYR A 100 -8.66 -10.24 21.35
CA TYR A 100 -7.92 -11.26 20.60
C TYR A 100 -7.87 -11.01 19.08
N ILE A 101 -9.00 -10.62 18.47
CA ILE A 101 -9.07 -10.37 17.01
C ILE A 101 -8.14 -9.22 16.60
N PRO A 102 -8.26 -8.00 17.16
CA PRO A 102 -7.37 -6.90 16.81
C PRO A 102 -5.90 -7.15 17.22
N LEU A 103 -5.65 -7.87 18.32
CA LEU A 103 -4.28 -8.27 18.71
C LEU A 103 -3.65 -9.22 17.69
N LYS A 104 -4.42 -10.19 17.19
CA LYS A 104 -3.94 -11.09 16.15
C LYS A 104 -3.61 -10.32 14.86
N GLN A 105 -4.46 -9.38 14.45
CA GLN A 105 -4.19 -8.52 13.29
C GLN A 105 -2.94 -7.67 13.48
N LEU A 106 -2.74 -7.13 14.68
CA LEU A 106 -1.54 -6.35 15.03
C LEU A 106 -0.28 -7.22 14.99
N ALA A 107 -0.33 -8.44 15.52
CA ALA A 107 0.80 -9.38 15.47
C ALA A 107 1.13 -9.83 14.03
N ASP A 108 0.10 -10.10 13.21
CA ASP A 108 0.27 -10.41 11.79
C ASP A 108 0.87 -9.20 11.03
N PHE A 109 0.44 -7.97 11.35
CA PHE A 109 0.98 -6.72 10.76
C PHE A 109 2.44 -6.46 11.16
N LEU A 110 2.76 -6.68 12.43
CA LEU A 110 4.12 -6.60 12.97
C LEU A 110 5.01 -7.77 12.55
N LYS A 111 4.46 -8.76 11.83
CA LYS A 111 5.12 -10.01 11.44
C LYS A 111 5.79 -10.71 12.63
N LEU A 112 5.14 -10.70 13.80
CA LEU A 112 5.66 -11.34 15.01
C LEU A 112 5.56 -12.86 14.89
N GLU A 113 6.70 -13.54 15.02
CA GLU A 113 6.73 -14.99 15.10
C GLU A 113 6.20 -15.44 16.47
N THR A 114 4.99 -16.00 16.48
CA THR A 114 4.39 -16.62 17.67
C THR A 114 4.43 -18.13 17.53
N PRO A 115 4.84 -18.89 18.58
CA PRO A 115 4.87 -20.35 18.52
C PRO A 115 3.48 -20.98 18.36
N ASP A 116 2.44 -20.29 18.81
CA ASP A 116 1.05 -20.70 18.64
C ASP A 116 0.10 -19.49 18.62
N LYS A 117 -1.03 -19.64 17.91
CA LYS A 117 -2.02 -18.57 17.72
C LYS A 117 -2.96 -18.38 18.93
N LYS A 118 -2.49 -18.69 20.13
CA LYS A 118 -3.27 -18.51 21.36
C LYS A 118 -3.21 -17.04 21.79
N SER A 119 -4.28 -16.57 22.41
CA SER A 119 -4.39 -15.19 22.90
C SER A 119 -3.24 -14.82 23.83
N GLU A 120 -2.86 -15.74 24.72
CA GLU A 120 -1.78 -15.55 25.69
C GLU A 120 -0.42 -15.37 25.00
N THR A 121 -0.16 -16.16 23.97
CA THR A 121 1.08 -16.16 23.20
C THR A 121 1.20 -14.90 22.32
N ILE A 122 0.10 -14.49 21.71
CA ILE A 122 0.04 -13.23 20.92
C ILE A 122 0.20 -12.02 21.84
N ILE A 123 -0.46 -11.99 22.99
CA ILE A 123 -0.30 -10.92 23.99
C ILE A 123 1.16 -10.84 24.43
N ALA A 124 1.78 -11.98 24.78
CA ALA A 124 3.18 -12.01 25.20
C ALA A 124 4.14 -11.48 24.10
N ALA A 125 3.92 -11.84 22.84
CA ALA A 125 4.73 -11.35 21.73
C ALA A 125 4.56 -9.83 21.51
N LEU A 126 3.33 -9.31 21.61
CA LEU A 126 3.07 -7.88 21.50
C LEU A 126 3.62 -7.08 22.69
N THR A 127 3.58 -7.65 23.91
CA THR A 127 4.23 -7.07 25.09
C THR A 127 5.74 -7.00 24.88
N ALA A 128 6.37 -8.08 24.43
CA ALA A 128 7.81 -8.09 24.17
C ALA A 128 8.20 -7.10 23.06
N TYR A 129 7.39 -6.98 22.00
CA TYR A 129 7.59 -5.99 20.96
C TYR A 129 7.50 -4.55 21.50
N ARG A 130 6.50 -4.27 22.35
CA ARG A 130 6.35 -2.98 23.04
C ARG A 130 7.57 -2.63 23.89
N GLU A 131 8.14 -3.60 24.61
CA GLU A 131 9.33 -3.38 25.44
C GLU A 131 10.61 -3.22 24.60
N SER A 132 10.58 -3.63 23.33
CA SER A 132 11.67 -3.49 22.38
C SER A 132 11.60 -2.22 21.51
N LEU A 133 10.49 -1.45 21.59
CA LEU A 133 10.34 -0.13 20.99
C LEU A 133 11.06 0.93 21.83
#